data_AF-A0A7K0P4L5-F1
#
_entry.id   AF-A0A7K0P4L5-F1
#
_cell.length_a   1.000
_cell.length_b   1.000
_cell.length_c   1.000
_cell.angle_alpha   90.00
_cell.angle_beta   90.00
_cell.angle_gamma   90.00
#
_symmetry.space_group_name_H-M   'P 1'
#
loop_
_entity.id
_entity.type
_entity.pdbx_description
1 polymer ?
#
loop_
_entity_poly.entity_id
_entity_poly.type
_entity_poly.pdbx_seq_one_letter_code
_entity_poly.pdbx_strand_id
1 'polypeptide(L)'
;MRMVLMGPPGAGKGTQAALVAERLGVPHISTGEIFRANVSDRTPLGIEAQQFMDAGEFVPDSVTNAMVRDRLESDDASGGFLLDGYPRTV
;
A
#
# COMPACT_ATOMS: atom_id res chain seq x y z
N MET A 1 -8.53 -14.81 0.44
CA MET A 1 -8.74 -14.28 -0.94
C MET A 1 -7.81 -13.10 -1.15
N ARG A 2 -7.14 -12.96 -2.30
CA ARG A 2 -6.21 -11.85 -2.57
C ARG A 2 -6.71 -11.05 -3.77
N MET A 3 -6.91 -9.74 -3.61
CA MET A 3 -7.50 -8.88 -4.63
C MET A 3 -6.66 -7.61 -4.82
N VAL A 4 -6.63 -7.10 -6.04
CA VAL A 4 -6.07 -5.79 -6.38
C VAL A 4 -7.19 -4.94 -6.97
N LEU A 5 -7.31 -3.70 -6.49
CA LEU A 5 -8.25 -2.71 -7.01
C LEU A 5 -7.51 -1.60 -7.76
N MET A 6 -7.87 -1.42 -9.02
CA MET A 6 -7.25 -0.48 -9.96
C MET A 6 -8.27 0.49 -10.55
N GLY A 7 -7.78 1.65 -10.99
CA GLY A 7 -8.59 2.65 -11.68
C GLY A 7 -8.11 4.08 -11.43
N PRO A 8 -8.63 5.06 -12.18
CA PRO A 8 -8.10 6.43 -12.16
C PRO A 8 -8.35 7.13 -10.82
N PRO A 9 -7.61 8.22 -10.52
CA PRO A 9 -7.93 9.12 -9.41
C PRO A 9 -9.38 9.61 -9.51
N GLY A 10 -10.07 9.75 -8.38
CA GLY A 10 -11.47 10.21 -8.35
C GLY A 10 -12.54 9.18 -8.72
N ALA A 11 -12.18 7.95 -9.13
CA ALA A 11 -13.15 6.91 -9.50
C ALA A 11 -13.92 6.25 -8.33
N GLY A 12 -13.73 6.73 -7.09
CA GLY A 12 -14.39 6.15 -5.92
C GLY A 12 -13.82 4.80 -5.43
N LYS A 13 -12.60 4.44 -5.86
CA LYS A 13 -11.96 3.16 -5.50
C LYS A 13 -11.89 2.93 -3.99
N GLY A 14 -11.36 3.87 -3.22
CA GLY A 14 -11.23 3.72 -1.76
C GLY A 14 -12.58 3.46 -1.08
N THR A 15 -13.66 4.07 -1.57
CA THR A 15 -15.02 3.82 -1.07
C THR A 15 -15.45 2.38 -1.35
N GLN A 16 -15.23 1.88 -2.56
CA GLN A 16 -15.58 0.50 -2.92
C GLN A 16 -14.65 -0.52 -2.26
N ALA A 17 -13.36 -0.21 -2.14
CA ALA A 17 -12.35 -1.03 -1.48
C ALA A 17 -12.73 -1.33 -0.03
N ALA A 18 -13.13 -0.30 0.72
CA ALA A 18 -13.57 -0.45 2.10
C ALA A 18 -14.78 -1.40 2.22
N LEU A 19 -15.80 -1.19 1.39
CA LEU A 19 -17.02 -2.02 1.39
C LEU A 19 -16.73 -3.48 0.99
N VAL A 20 -15.86 -3.71 0.01
CA VAL A 20 -15.49 -5.05 -0.44
C VAL A 20 -14.63 -5.76 0.60
N ALA A 21 -13.65 -5.07 1.18
CA ALA A 21 -12.79 -5.61 2.23
C ALA A 21 -13.60 -6.04 3.46
N GLU A 22 -14.55 -5.21 3.89
CA GLU A 22 -15.48 -5.53 4.98
C GLU A 22 -16.32 -6.77 4.68
N ARG A 23 -16.93 -6.84 3.49
CA ARG A 23 -17.76 -8.00 3.08
C ARG A 23 -16.97 -9.29 2.96
N LEU A 24 -15.69 -9.21 2.60
CA LEU A 24 -14.80 -10.36 2.45
C LEU A 24 -14.06 -10.73 3.74
N GLY A 25 -14.15 -9.90 4.79
CA GLY A 25 -13.43 -10.11 6.04
C GLY A 25 -11.90 -10.09 5.87
N VAL A 26 -11.38 -9.24 4.99
CA VAL A 26 -9.94 -9.10 4.72
C VAL A 26 -9.49 -7.65 4.95
N PRO A 27 -8.23 -7.38 5.30
CA PRO A 27 -7.73 -6.02 5.41
C PRO A 27 -7.77 -5.28 4.07
N HIS A 28 -8.22 -4.03 4.12
CA HIS A 28 -7.98 -3.05 3.06
C HIS A 28 -6.59 -2.46 3.25
N ILE A 29 -5.74 -2.60 2.23
CA ILE A 29 -4.36 -2.17 2.24
C ILE A 29 -4.17 -1.18 1.09
N SER A 30 -3.82 0.07 1.42
CA SER A 30 -3.52 1.09 0.41
C SER A 30 -2.04 1.46 0.44
N THR A 31 -1.43 1.69 -0.72
CA THR A 31 -0.01 2.13 -0.77
C THR A 31 0.20 3.47 -0.09
N GLY A 32 -0.77 4.37 -0.15
CA GLY A 32 -0.69 5.65 0.57
C GLY A 32 -0.57 5.47 2.09
N GLU A 33 -1.28 4.52 2.69
CA GLU A 33 -1.14 4.21 4.12
C GLU A 33 0.17 3.50 4.43
N ILE A 34 0.61 2.56 3.58
CA ILE A 34 1.90 1.88 3.74
C ILE A 34 3.03 2.92 3.82
N PHE A 35 3.06 3.88 2.89
CA PHE A 35 4.06 4.95 2.89
C PHE A 35 3.98 5.81 4.15
N ARG A 36 2.78 6.30 4.49
CA ARG A 36 2.59 7.15 5.67
C ARG A 36 3.01 6.44 6.96
N ALA A 37 2.66 5.16 7.11
CA ALA A 37 3.04 4.36 8.28
C ALA A 37 4.56 4.19 8.37
N ASN A 38 5.21 3.75 7.29
CA ASN A 38 6.67 3.56 7.27
C ASN A 38 7.43 4.85 7.61
N VAL A 39 7.02 5.98 7.03
CA VAL A 39 7.61 7.30 7.29
C VAL A 39 7.36 7.75 8.73
N SER A 40 6.13 7.67 9.21
CA SER A 40 5.74 8.08 10.57
C SER A 40 6.49 7.26 11.64
N ASP A 41 6.58 5.95 11.42
CA ASP A 41 7.21 5.01 12.34
C ASP A 41 8.75 4.98 12.19
N ARG A 42 9.28 5.74 11.24
CA ARG A 42 10.73 5.84 10.95
C ARG A 42 11.36 4.47 10.75
N THR A 43 10.67 3.58 10.04
CA THR A 43 11.21 2.26 9.67
C THR A 43 12.45 2.45 8.77
N PRO A 44 13.34 1.44 8.64
CA PRO A 44 14.47 1.54 7.73
C PRO A 44 14.05 1.93 6.29
N LEU A 45 13.00 1.28 5.78
CA LEU A 45 12.42 1.60 4.47
C LEU A 45 11.79 3.00 4.45
N GLY A 46 11.12 3.41 5.53
CA GLY A 46 10.52 4.73 5.66
C GLY A 46 11.54 5.86 5.64
N ILE A 47 12.68 5.67 6.30
CA ILE A 47 13.80 6.62 6.29
C ILE A 47 14.40 6.71 4.88
N GLU A 48 14.62 5.57 4.21
CA GLU A 48 15.11 5.53 2.83
C GLU A 48 14.14 6.24 1.88
N ALA A 49 12.85 5.94 1.94
CA ALA A 49 11.84 6.61 1.13
C ALA A 49 11.76 8.13 1.40
N GLN A 50 11.89 8.55 2.66
CA GLN A 50 11.86 9.96 3.04
C GLN A 50 12.99 10.75 2.36
N GLN A 51 14.17 10.16 2.15
CA GLN A 51 15.29 10.82 1.46
C GLN A 51 14.94 11.22 0.03
N PHE A 52 14.28 10.31 -0.72
CA PHE A 52 13.82 10.61 -2.07
C PHE A 52 12.69 11.64 -2.08
N MET A 53 11.74 11.52 -1.13
CA MET A 53 10.62 12.45 -1.00
C MET A 53 11.08 13.88 -0.69
N ASP A 54 12.04 14.04 0.23
CA ASP A 54 12.63 15.34 0.58
C ASP A 54 13.40 15.97 -0.59
N ALA A 55 14.00 15.13 -1.45
CA ALA A 55 14.67 15.56 -2.67
C ALA A 55 13.69 15.90 -3.82
N GLY A 56 12.39 15.65 -3.66
CA GLY A 56 11.40 15.79 -4.73
C GLY A 56 11.52 14.72 -5.82
N GLU A 57 12.19 13.62 -5.52
CA GLU A 57 12.42 12.50 -6.42
C GLU A 57 11.35 11.42 -6.25
N PHE A 58 11.22 10.56 -7.27
CA PHE A 58 10.37 9.38 -7.15
C PHE A 58 11.05 8.33 -6.28
N VAL A 59 10.30 7.80 -5.31
CA VAL A 59 10.76 6.66 -4.51
C VAL A 59 10.93 5.44 -5.43
N PRO A 60 12.09 4.77 -5.42
CA PRO A 60 12.33 3.63 -6.31
C PRO A 60 11.32 2.49 -6.11
N ASP A 61 11.01 1.78 -7.20
CA ASP A 61 10.11 0.62 -7.17
C ASP A 61 10.63 -0.48 -6.23
N SER A 62 11.94 -0.63 -6.07
CA SER A 62 12.52 -1.60 -5.12
C SER A 62 12.12 -1.31 -3.67
N VAL A 63 12.18 -0.04 -3.25
CA VAL A 63 11.80 0.42 -1.91
C VAL A 63 10.30 0.25 -1.72
N THR A 64 9.52 0.68 -2.72
CA THR A 64 8.06 0.55 -2.70
C THR A 64 7.63 -0.92 -2.61
N ASN A 65 8.24 -1.81 -3.42
CA ASN A 65 7.98 -3.25 -3.41
C ASN A 65 8.31 -3.88 -2.05
N ALA A 66 9.41 -3.47 -1.42
CA ALA A 66 9.79 -3.94 -0.10
C ALA A 66 8.76 -3.53 0.95
N MET A 67 8.33 -2.27 0.97
CA MET A 67 7.29 -1.81 1.91
C MET A 67 5.96 -2.54 1.73
N VAL A 68 5.55 -2.78 0.48
CA VAL A 68 4.34 -3.53 0.17
C VAL A 68 4.48 -4.98 0.64
N ARG A 69 5.61 -5.63 0.37
CA ARG A 69 5.91 -6.99 0.83
C ARG A 69 5.78 -7.10 2.34
N ASP A 70 6.46 -6.25 3.09
CA ASP A 70 6.45 -6.27 4.56
C ASP A 70 5.03 -6.14 5.11
N ARG A 71 4.21 -5.26 4.50
CA ARG A 71 2.81 -5.11 4.90
C ARG A 71 1.96 -6.35 4.60
N LEU A 72 2.19 -7.01 3.46
CA LEU A 72 1.45 -8.21 3.07
C LEU A 72 1.86 -9.45 3.87
N GLU A 73 3.02 -9.43 4.54
CA GLU A 73 3.50 -10.48 5.43
C GLU A 73 2.95 -10.37 6.87
N SER A 74 2.21 -9.30 7.18
CA SER A 74 1.54 -9.14 8.48
C SER A 74 0.47 -10.22 8.73
N ASP A 75 0.28 -10.61 9.99
CA ASP A 75 -0.62 -11.70 10.39
C ASP A 75 -2.07 -11.50 9.90
N ASP A 76 -2.56 -10.26 9.89
CA ASP A 76 -3.91 -9.91 9.43
C ASP A 76 -4.13 -10.12 7.93
N ALA A 77 -3.06 -10.12 7.13
CA ALA A 77 -3.08 -10.32 5.68
C ALA A 77 -2.90 -11.79 5.27
N SER A 78 -2.59 -12.69 6.22
CA SER A 78 -2.32 -14.11 5.97
C SER A 78 -3.49 -14.84 5.31
N GLY A 79 -4.73 -14.53 5.72
CA GLY A 79 -5.97 -15.08 5.16
C GLY A 79 -6.42 -14.42 3.84
N GLY A 80 -5.81 -13.29 3.48
CA GLY A 80 -6.21 -12.49 2.32
C GLY A 80 -6.04 -10.99 2.54
N PHE A 81 -6.21 -10.23 1.46
CA PHE A 81 -6.14 -8.77 1.48
C PHE A 81 -6.78 -8.18 0.23
N LEU A 82 -7.15 -6.91 0.30
CA LEU A 82 -7.47 -6.06 -0.84
C LEU A 82 -6.43 -4.96 -0.95
N LEU A 83 -5.65 -4.96 -2.02
CA LEU A 83 -4.62 -3.97 -2.31
C LEU A 83 -5.16 -2.87 -3.25
N ASP A 84 -5.28 -1.64 -2.77
CA ASP A 84 -5.74 -0.49 -3.56
C ASP A 84 -4.57 0.36 -4.06
N GLY A 85 -4.52 0.55 -5.38
CA GLY A 85 -3.63 1.53 -6.01
C GLY A 85 -2.17 1.07 -6.19
N TYR A 86 -1.93 -0.24 -6.30
CA TYR A 86 -0.62 -0.83 -6.60
C TYR A 86 -0.72 -2.15 -7.38
N PRO A 87 0.20 -2.45 -8.32
CA PRO A 87 1.29 -1.60 -8.79
C PRO A 87 0.82 -0.41 -9.65
N ARG A 88 1.62 0.65 -9.76
CA ARG A 88 1.30 1.80 -10.66
C ARG A 88 2.11 1.79 -11.96
N THR A 89 3.08 0.89 -12.03
CA THR A 89 4.02 0.63 -13.13
C THR A 89 4.11 -0.89 -13.30
N VAL A 90 4.42 -1.38 -14.51
CA VAL A 90 4.58 -2.83 -14.81
C VAL A 90 5.98 -3.07 -15.30
#